data_AF-A0A1F8U2G0-F1
#
_entry.id   AF-A0A1F8U2G0-F1
#
_cell.length_a   1.000
_cell.length_b   1.000
_cell.length_c   1.000
_cell.angle_alpha   90.00
_cell.angle_beta   90.00
_cell.angle_gamma   90.00
#
_symmetry.space_group_name_H-M   'P 1'
#
loop_
_entity.id
_entity.type
_entity.pdbx_description
1 polymer ?
#
loop_
_entity_poly.entity_id
_entity_poly.type
_entity_poly.pdbx_seq_one_letter_code
_entity_poly.pdbx_strand_id
1 'polypeptide(L)'
;MKFSESWLREWVNPQLSTNELAEQISMAGLEVDGVEPVAGEFSGVVVGHVVECGRHPEADKLQVTKVDIGTGELLDIVCGAANCRQGLKVVVATVGAVLPGDFKIKAAKLRGQPSNGMLCSLSELGMAESSEGIIELPADAPLGQNIRQYLTLDDNAIEVDLTPNRADCLGLKGLAREVGVLNNIDVKQPDIAAVAATIGDVKGIQLSAPQACPRYLGRVIRNINTAAVTPLWMVEKLRRSGIRSIDAVVDVTNFVLLELGHPMHAFDLAKIEGDIDVRMAKDGEKLTLLDSNEVTLKANTLLIADSQKALAMAGIFGGLHSGVTKDSNDIFLESAFFSTVEMAGVARQYGLHTDASHRYERGVDPELQRTAMERATALLLAIVGGEAGPVVEAVSEAHVPKAAQITLTRIKLDRI
;
A
#
# COMPACT_ATOMS: atom_id res chain seq x y z
N MET A 1 -12.96 3.07 3.49
CA MET A 1 -11.58 3.37 3.05
C MET A 1 -10.84 4.00 4.21
N LYS A 2 -9.65 3.54 4.55
CA LYS A 2 -8.84 4.08 5.65
C LYS A 2 -7.62 4.82 5.11
N PHE A 3 -7.23 5.93 5.73
CA PHE A 3 -6.05 6.70 5.35
C PHE A 3 -5.43 7.44 6.55
N SER A 4 -4.13 7.78 6.45
CA SER A 4 -3.44 8.61 7.45
C SER A 4 -3.81 10.08 7.30
N GLU A 5 -4.19 10.72 8.40
CA GLU A 5 -4.43 12.17 8.46
C GLU A 5 -3.19 12.96 8.07
N SER A 6 -2.02 12.58 8.60
CA SER A 6 -0.74 13.22 8.26
C SER A 6 -0.43 13.10 6.77
N TRP A 7 -0.72 11.95 6.16
CA TRP A 7 -0.52 11.78 4.72
C TRP A 7 -1.49 12.66 3.91
N LEU A 8 -2.76 12.79 4.33
CA LEU A 8 -3.68 13.76 3.71
C LEU A 8 -3.16 15.20 3.83
N ARG A 9 -2.59 15.55 4.99
CA ARG A 9 -2.02 16.88 5.25
C ARG A 9 -0.76 17.21 4.44
N GLU A 10 -0.07 16.21 3.88
CA GLU A 10 0.98 16.45 2.88
C GLU A 10 0.42 17.06 1.58
N TRP A 11 -0.84 16.75 1.25
CA TRP A 11 -1.54 17.23 0.06
C TRP A 11 -2.32 18.50 0.33
N VAL A 12 -3.03 18.57 1.46
CA VAL A 12 -3.85 19.72 1.85
C VAL A 12 -3.91 19.83 3.36
N ASN A 13 -3.47 20.96 3.92
CA ASN A 13 -3.34 21.13 5.36
C ASN A 13 -4.18 22.31 5.87
N PRO A 14 -5.51 22.15 6.00
CA PRO A 14 -6.34 23.18 6.59
C PRO A 14 -6.01 23.35 8.08
N GLN A 15 -6.19 24.56 8.60
CA GLN A 15 -5.96 24.89 10.02
C GLN A 15 -7.13 24.39 10.88
N LEU A 16 -7.37 23.09 10.83
CA LEU A 16 -8.42 22.37 11.55
C LEU A 16 -7.78 21.33 12.45
N SER A 17 -8.39 21.09 13.60
CA SER A 17 -8.12 19.90 14.41
C SER A 17 -8.58 18.63 13.69
N THR A 18 -8.16 17.46 14.18
CA THR A 18 -8.61 16.16 13.66
C THR A 18 -10.13 16.02 13.68
N ASN A 19 -10.78 16.44 14.77
CA ASN A 19 -12.23 16.32 14.92
C ASN A 19 -12.97 17.22 13.93
N GLU A 20 -12.52 18.47 13.77
CA GLU A 20 -13.12 19.41 12.80
C GLU A 20 -12.92 18.93 11.35
N LEU A 21 -11.75 18.34 11.04
CA LEU A 21 -11.49 17.74 9.74
C LEU A 21 -12.42 16.54 9.48
N ALA A 22 -12.56 15.64 10.45
CA ALA A 22 -13.45 14.49 10.33
C ALA A 22 -14.92 14.91 10.16
N GLU A 23 -15.39 15.88 10.94
CA GLU A 23 -16.74 16.44 10.82
C GLU A 23 -16.95 17.09 9.44
N GLN A 24 -15.97 17.86 8.95
CA GLN A 24 -16.03 18.48 7.63
C GLN A 24 -16.12 17.44 6.49
N ILE A 25 -15.35 16.35 6.58
CA ILE A 25 -15.38 15.24 5.61
C ILE A 25 -16.76 14.56 5.62
N SER A 26 -17.31 14.28 6.81
CA SER A 26 -18.67 13.74 6.95
C SER A 26 -19.74 14.65 6.35
N MET A 27 -19.65 15.96 6.60
CA MET A 27 -20.59 16.95 6.05
C MET A 27 -20.52 17.10 4.52
N ALA A 28 -19.41 16.67 3.90
CA ALA A 28 -19.27 16.59 2.44
C ALA A 28 -19.94 15.34 1.83
N GLY A 29 -20.58 14.51 2.65
CA GLY A 29 -21.22 13.26 2.23
C GLY A 29 -20.25 12.08 2.16
N LEU A 30 -19.10 12.17 2.82
CA LEU A 30 -18.11 11.10 2.99
C LEU A 30 -18.10 10.70 4.47
N GLU A 31 -19.03 9.84 4.87
CA GLU A 31 -19.26 9.53 6.29
C GLU A 31 -18.00 8.97 6.94
N VAL A 32 -17.53 9.60 8.02
CA VAL A 32 -16.40 9.11 8.81
C VAL A 32 -16.92 8.09 9.83
N ASP A 33 -16.59 6.81 9.62
CA ASP A 33 -16.96 5.72 10.51
C ASP A 33 -16.10 5.68 11.78
N GLY A 34 -14.84 6.14 11.68
CA GLY A 34 -13.89 6.02 12.77
C GLY A 34 -12.66 6.90 12.60
N VAL A 35 -12.15 7.35 13.74
CA VAL A 35 -10.85 8.01 13.86
C VAL A 35 -10.07 7.29 14.96
N GLU A 36 -9.01 6.62 14.58
CA GLU A 36 -8.20 5.81 15.49
C GLU A 36 -6.75 6.31 15.51
N PRO A 37 -6.10 6.38 16.67
CA PRO A 37 -4.69 6.71 16.73
C PRO A 37 -3.87 5.61 16.05
N VAL A 38 -2.82 5.99 15.30
CA VAL A 38 -2.01 5.01 14.55
C VAL A 38 -1.12 4.12 15.43
N ALA A 39 -1.00 4.46 16.72
CA ALA A 39 -0.25 3.75 17.75
C ALA A 39 -0.92 3.96 19.12
N GLY A 40 -0.71 3.04 20.06
CA GLY A 40 -1.21 3.19 21.44
C GLY A 40 -0.52 4.34 22.18
N GLU A 41 -1.04 4.74 23.34
CA GLU A 41 -0.39 5.76 24.18
C GLU A 41 0.81 5.18 24.94
N PHE A 42 1.98 5.81 24.82
CA PHE A 42 3.20 5.41 25.51
C PHE A 42 4.24 6.53 25.58
N SER A 43 5.20 6.40 26.49
CA SER A 43 6.30 7.34 26.72
C SER A 43 7.61 6.63 27.04
N GLY A 44 8.75 7.32 26.89
CA GLY A 44 10.08 6.77 27.21
C GLY A 44 10.57 5.69 26.25
N VAL A 45 10.10 5.73 24.99
CA VAL A 45 10.48 4.78 23.95
C VAL A 45 11.35 5.47 22.90
N VAL A 46 12.54 4.93 22.65
CA VAL A 46 13.58 5.53 21.80
C VAL A 46 14.16 4.52 20.81
N VAL A 47 14.83 5.03 19.77
CA VAL A 47 15.62 4.23 18.84
C VAL A 47 16.91 3.75 19.52
N GLY A 48 17.20 2.45 19.40
CA GLY A 48 18.43 1.84 19.88
C GLY A 48 19.13 0.98 18.83
N HIS A 49 20.34 0.52 19.14
CA HIS A 49 21.14 -0.37 18.30
C HIS A 49 21.69 -1.53 19.12
N VAL A 50 21.46 -2.75 18.65
CA VAL A 50 21.96 -3.98 19.28
C VAL A 50 23.44 -4.17 18.95
N VAL A 51 24.32 -3.73 19.85
CA VAL A 51 25.78 -3.79 19.68
C VAL A 51 26.31 -5.21 19.84
N GLU A 52 25.79 -5.94 20.82
CA GLU A 52 26.11 -7.36 21.06
C GLU A 52 24.83 -8.15 21.28
N CYS A 53 24.77 -9.38 20.76
CA CYS A 53 23.67 -10.31 20.99
C CYS A 53 24.23 -11.71 21.25
N GLY A 54 24.07 -12.20 22.47
CA GLY A 54 24.52 -13.52 22.91
C GLY A 54 23.36 -14.40 23.36
N ARG A 55 23.55 -15.72 23.34
CA ARG A 55 22.54 -16.66 23.85
C ARG A 55 22.46 -16.57 25.37
N HIS A 56 21.25 -16.63 25.92
CA HIS A 56 21.07 -16.56 27.36
C HIS A 56 21.62 -17.84 28.04
N PRO A 57 22.43 -17.73 29.12
CA PRO A 57 23.12 -18.88 29.72
C PRO A 57 22.18 -19.92 30.35
N GLU A 58 21.02 -19.48 30.86
CA GLU A 58 20.05 -20.33 31.55
C GLU A 58 18.69 -20.46 30.81
N ALA A 59 18.61 -20.06 29.53
CA ALA A 59 17.34 -20.09 28.80
C ALA A 59 17.53 -20.25 27.28
N ASP A 60 17.03 -21.34 26.72
CA ASP A 60 17.26 -21.70 25.31
C ASP A 60 16.65 -20.73 24.30
N LYS A 61 15.56 -20.06 24.67
CA LYS A 61 14.76 -19.15 23.81
C LYS A 61 15.00 -17.66 24.08
N LEU A 62 15.95 -17.32 24.96
CA LEU A 62 16.26 -15.92 25.26
C LEU A 62 17.66 -15.56 24.76
N GLN A 63 17.84 -14.29 24.48
CA GLN A 63 19.10 -13.66 24.16
C GLN A 63 19.38 -12.57 25.19
N VAL A 64 20.67 -12.37 25.47
CA VAL A 64 21.17 -11.24 26.26
C VAL A 64 21.82 -10.28 25.28
N THR A 65 21.38 -9.03 25.29
CA THR A 65 21.84 -8.02 24.35
C THR A 65 22.46 -6.82 25.07
N LYS A 66 23.47 -6.23 24.44
CA LYS A 66 23.99 -4.90 24.78
C LYS A 66 23.45 -3.91 23.77
N VAL A 67 22.69 -2.92 24.24
CA VAL A 67 21.95 -2.00 23.38
C VAL A 67 22.42 -0.57 23.61
N ASP A 68 22.84 0.10 22.54
CA ASP A 68 23.19 1.51 22.54
C ASP A 68 21.95 2.36 22.23
N ILE A 69 21.62 3.30 23.11
CA ILE A 69 20.53 4.28 22.93
C ILE A 69 21.04 5.71 22.81
N GLY A 70 22.33 5.92 22.56
CA GLY A 70 22.94 7.24 22.36
C GLY A 70 23.26 8.01 23.65
N THR A 71 23.18 7.37 24.82
CA THR A 71 23.50 7.99 26.13
C THR A 71 24.96 7.80 26.55
N GLY A 72 25.75 7.02 25.80
CA GLY A 72 27.15 6.70 26.09
C GLY A 72 27.37 5.44 26.92
N GLU A 73 26.34 4.91 27.58
CA GLU A 73 26.36 3.62 28.29
C GLU A 73 25.51 2.58 27.57
N LEU A 74 26.01 1.35 27.46
CA LEU A 74 25.27 0.24 26.87
C LEU A 74 24.31 -0.39 27.88
N LEU A 75 23.05 -0.57 27.49
CA LEU A 75 22.04 -1.22 28.31
C LEU A 75 22.07 -2.73 28.12
N ASP A 76 22.07 -3.48 29.23
CA ASP A 76 21.76 -4.91 29.22
C ASP A 76 20.26 -5.11 29.05
N ILE A 77 19.83 -5.77 27.97
CA ILE A 77 18.41 -6.07 27.72
C ILE A 77 18.27 -7.55 27.33
N VAL A 78 17.37 -8.26 28.00
CA VAL A 78 17.01 -9.64 27.64
C VAL A 78 15.86 -9.61 26.64
N CYS A 79 16.00 -10.30 25.50
CA CYS A 79 14.99 -10.39 24.47
C CYS A 79 14.68 -11.86 24.14
N GLY A 80 13.43 -12.17 23.82
CA GLY A 80 13.00 -13.51 23.40
C GLY A 80 12.54 -13.60 21.95
N ALA A 81 12.63 -12.51 21.18
CA ALA A 81 12.14 -12.47 19.81
C ALA A 81 13.10 -13.20 18.86
N ALA A 82 12.56 -14.09 18.02
CA ALA A 82 13.36 -14.93 17.14
C ALA A 82 14.20 -14.13 16.13
N ASN A 83 13.76 -12.93 15.76
CA ASN A 83 14.44 -12.06 14.81
C ASN A 83 15.54 -11.18 15.44
N CYS A 84 15.66 -11.15 16.77
CA CYS A 84 16.67 -10.36 17.47
C CYS A 84 18.09 -10.90 17.17
N ARG A 85 18.96 -10.01 16.68
CA ARG A 85 20.34 -10.31 16.27
C ARG A 85 21.22 -9.07 16.41
N GLN A 86 22.53 -9.29 16.45
CA GLN A 86 23.52 -8.21 16.48
C GLN A 86 23.41 -7.33 15.22
N GLY A 87 23.61 -6.02 15.38
CA GLY A 87 23.59 -5.03 14.31
C GLY A 87 22.22 -4.43 14.00
N LEU A 88 21.16 -4.87 14.69
CA LEU A 88 19.81 -4.33 14.46
C LEU A 88 19.63 -2.94 15.05
N LYS A 89 18.99 -2.06 14.27
CA LYS A 89 18.31 -0.86 14.80
C LYS A 89 16.92 -1.27 15.28
N VAL A 90 16.61 -0.96 16.52
CA VAL A 90 15.43 -1.47 17.23
C VAL A 90 14.74 -0.35 18.00
N VAL A 91 13.53 -0.63 18.47
CA VAL A 91 12.79 0.26 19.36
C VAL A 91 12.95 -0.22 20.80
N VAL A 92 13.35 0.68 21.70
CA VAL A 92 13.71 0.37 23.08
C VAL A 92 12.82 1.16 24.03
N ALA A 93 12.07 0.47 24.89
CA ALA A 93 11.45 1.07 26.06
C ALA A 93 12.46 1.12 27.20
N THR A 94 12.84 2.33 27.62
CA THR A 94 13.83 2.52 28.69
C THR A 94 13.21 2.33 30.08
N VAL A 95 14.03 2.14 31.11
CA VAL A 95 13.54 2.16 32.49
C VAL A 95 12.79 3.47 32.78
N GLY A 96 11.59 3.37 33.36
CA GLY A 96 10.68 4.50 33.58
C GLY A 96 9.68 4.74 32.44
N ALA A 97 9.84 4.08 31.29
CA ALA A 97 8.86 4.11 30.20
C ALA A 97 7.51 3.53 30.65
N VAL A 98 6.45 4.01 30.02
CA VAL A 98 5.08 3.51 30.23
C VAL A 98 4.55 3.12 28.85
N LEU A 99 4.30 1.82 28.67
CA LEU A 99 3.70 1.25 27.46
C LEU A 99 2.17 1.21 27.57
N PRO A 100 1.43 0.96 26.47
CA PRO A 100 -0.03 0.87 26.49
C PRO A 100 -0.53 -0.12 27.56
N GLY A 101 -1.62 0.23 28.24
CA GLY A 101 -2.15 -0.55 29.37
C GLY A 101 -1.49 -0.26 30.72
N ASP A 102 -0.87 0.92 30.90
CA ASP A 102 -0.13 1.35 32.10
C ASP A 102 1.03 0.40 32.50
N PHE A 103 1.66 -0.22 31.49
CA PHE A 103 2.76 -1.15 31.71
C PHE A 103 4.08 -0.39 31.91
N LYS A 104 4.51 -0.30 33.17
CA LYS A 104 5.71 0.45 33.57
C LYS A 104 6.98 -0.39 33.45
N ILE A 105 7.94 0.08 32.66
CA ILE A 105 9.24 -0.55 32.49
C ILE A 105 10.13 -0.27 33.71
N LYS A 106 10.62 -1.34 34.35
CA LYS A 106 11.51 -1.29 35.49
C LYS A 106 12.74 -2.15 35.23
N ALA A 107 13.87 -1.77 35.82
CA ALA A 107 15.03 -2.65 35.85
C ALA A 107 14.68 -3.94 36.59
N ALA A 108 14.90 -5.07 35.95
CA ALA A 108 14.59 -6.39 36.49
C ALA A 108 15.70 -7.39 36.17
N LYS A 109 15.64 -8.58 36.78
CA LYS A 109 16.43 -9.73 36.36
C LYS A 109 15.52 -10.76 35.73
N LEU A 110 15.75 -11.11 34.47
CA LEU A 110 15.10 -12.25 33.82
C LEU A 110 16.05 -13.43 33.89
N ARG A 111 15.65 -14.49 34.59
CA ARG A 111 16.42 -15.74 34.71
C ARG A 111 17.90 -15.50 35.05
N GLY A 112 18.14 -14.68 36.07
CA GLY A 112 19.47 -14.36 36.57
C GLY A 112 20.21 -13.23 35.84
N GLN A 113 19.83 -12.90 34.60
CA GLN A 113 20.47 -11.85 33.81
C GLN A 113 19.77 -10.49 33.98
N PRO A 114 20.51 -9.37 34.09
CA PRO A 114 19.92 -8.04 34.19
C PRO A 114 19.22 -7.65 32.87
N SER A 115 18.08 -6.97 32.99
CA SER A 115 17.35 -6.36 31.89
C SER A 115 16.90 -4.96 32.28
N ASN A 116 17.54 -3.95 31.70
CA ASN A 116 17.36 -2.52 31.95
C ASN A 116 16.52 -1.86 30.85
N GLY A 117 15.46 -2.54 30.44
CA GLY A 117 14.59 -2.10 29.35
C GLY A 117 13.93 -3.28 28.65
N MET A 118 13.27 -2.98 27.54
CA MET A 118 12.59 -3.94 26.68
C MET A 118 12.76 -3.54 25.22
N LEU A 119 13.02 -4.51 24.34
CA LEU A 119 12.96 -4.31 22.89
C LEU A 119 11.50 -4.50 22.46
N CYS A 120 10.92 -3.50 21.82
CA CYS A 120 9.49 -3.46 21.55
C CYS A 120 9.10 -4.10 20.21
N SER A 121 7.96 -4.79 20.21
CA SER A 121 7.23 -5.20 19.01
C SER A 121 6.19 -4.16 18.58
N LEU A 122 5.60 -4.33 17.37
CA LEU A 122 4.48 -3.49 16.93
C LEU A 122 3.25 -3.63 17.84
N SER A 123 2.97 -4.85 18.34
CA SER A 123 1.81 -5.08 19.21
C SER A 123 1.97 -4.44 20.58
N GLU A 124 3.19 -4.48 21.13
CA GLU A 124 3.49 -3.87 22.43
C GLU A 124 3.37 -2.34 22.40
N LEU A 125 3.56 -1.70 21.24
CA LEU A 125 3.35 -0.27 21.04
C LEU A 125 1.92 0.08 20.61
N GLY A 126 1.01 -0.91 20.51
CA GLY A 126 -0.36 -0.71 20.05
C GLY A 126 -0.44 -0.27 18.58
N MET A 127 0.50 -0.69 17.74
CA MET A 127 0.52 -0.38 16.30
C MET A 127 -0.07 -1.51 15.44
N ALA A 128 -0.26 -2.70 16.02
CA ALA A 128 -0.85 -3.88 15.39
C ALA A 128 -1.49 -4.78 16.46
N GLU A 129 -2.44 -5.63 16.09
CA GLU A 129 -3.04 -6.60 17.02
C GLU A 129 -2.05 -7.69 17.45
N SER A 130 -1.17 -8.09 16.54
CA SER A 130 -0.13 -9.10 16.78
C SER A 130 1.13 -8.79 16.00
N SER A 131 2.24 -9.38 16.44
CA SER A 131 3.56 -9.23 15.81
C SER A 131 4.38 -10.48 16.02
N GLU A 132 5.13 -10.90 15.00
CA GLU A 132 5.99 -12.10 15.07
C GLU A 132 7.32 -11.85 15.80
N GLY A 133 7.73 -10.60 15.97
CA GLY A 133 9.02 -10.23 16.56
C GLY A 133 9.15 -8.75 16.91
N ILE A 134 10.37 -8.34 17.27
CA ILE A 134 10.68 -6.94 17.58
C ILE A 134 10.73 -6.09 16.32
N ILE A 135 10.52 -4.78 16.47
CA ILE A 135 10.60 -3.82 15.36
C ILE A 135 12.04 -3.71 14.87
N GLU A 136 12.23 -3.91 13.56
CA GLU A 136 13.48 -3.67 12.86
C GLU A 136 13.39 -2.33 12.12
N LEU A 137 14.24 -1.39 12.49
CA LEU A 137 14.32 -0.07 11.85
C LEU A 137 15.42 -0.05 10.77
N PRO A 138 15.33 0.88 9.81
CA PRO A 138 16.41 1.19 8.89
C PRO A 138 17.74 1.44 9.61
N ALA A 139 18.85 1.05 8.98
CA ALA A 139 20.19 1.16 9.57
C ALA A 139 20.60 2.59 9.90
N ASP A 140 20.05 3.57 9.18
CA ASP A 140 20.25 5.00 9.37
C ASP A 140 19.34 5.62 10.44
N ALA A 141 18.51 4.82 11.13
CA ALA A 141 17.67 5.31 12.22
C ALA A 141 18.54 5.98 13.32
N PRO A 142 18.22 7.22 13.71
CA PRO A 142 19.04 8.02 14.61
C PRO A 142 18.91 7.54 16.05
N LEU A 143 20.04 7.20 16.66
CA LEU A 143 20.08 6.67 18.03
C LEU A 143 19.54 7.66 19.06
N GLY A 144 18.79 7.16 20.03
CA GLY A 144 18.24 7.93 21.13
C GLY A 144 17.06 8.83 20.75
N GLN A 145 16.72 8.95 19.46
CA GLN A 145 15.54 9.72 19.06
C GLN A 145 14.26 9.04 19.58
N ASN A 146 13.31 9.85 20.05
CA ASN A 146 11.99 9.37 20.43
C ASN A 146 11.28 8.72 19.23
N ILE A 147 10.74 7.52 19.44
CA ILE A 147 10.13 6.76 18.34
C ILE A 147 8.87 7.42 17.77
N ARG A 148 8.10 8.15 18.60
CA ARG A 148 6.92 8.91 18.13
C ARG A 148 7.30 9.98 17.14
N GLN A 149 8.43 10.65 17.37
CA GLN A 149 8.94 11.65 16.45
C GLN A 149 9.51 11.01 15.19
N TYR A 150 10.33 9.96 15.33
CA TYR A 150 10.97 9.31 14.19
C TYR A 150 9.96 8.69 13.22
N LEU A 151 8.93 8.01 13.73
CA LEU A 151 7.89 7.39 12.91
C LEU A 151 6.66 8.29 12.70
N THR A 152 6.63 9.50 13.27
CA THR A 152 5.45 10.38 13.23
C THR A 152 4.19 9.63 13.70
N LEU A 153 4.21 9.12 14.93
CA LEU A 153 3.14 8.29 15.52
C LEU A 153 2.02 9.11 16.16
N ASP A 154 2.21 10.41 16.31
CA ASP A 154 1.16 11.33 16.73
C ASP A 154 0.31 11.70 15.50
N ASP A 155 -0.39 10.69 15.00
CA ASP A 155 -1.17 10.69 13.77
C ASP A 155 -2.44 9.86 13.96
N ASN A 156 -3.44 10.08 13.13
CA ASN A 156 -4.70 9.33 13.16
C ASN A 156 -4.93 8.62 11.83
N ALA A 157 -5.50 7.43 11.90
CA ALA A 157 -6.09 6.76 10.77
C ALA A 157 -7.59 7.08 10.74
N ILE A 158 -8.04 7.72 9.66
CA ILE A 158 -9.44 8.09 9.45
C ILE A 158 -10.04 7.07 8.48
N GLU A 159 -11.18 6.50 8.87
CA GLU A 159 -11.96 5.60 8.04
C GLU A 159 -13.22 6.28 7.55
N VAL A 160 -13.43 6.26 6.23
CA VAL A 160 -14.61 6.82 5.56
C VAL A 160 -15.40 5.73 4.85
N ASP A 161 -16.72 5.71 5.04
CA ASP A 161 -17.64 4.97 4.17
C ASP A 161 -18.01 5.82 2.96
N LEU A 162 -17.84 5.22 1.78
CA LEU A 162 -17.96 5.93 0.52
C LEU A 162 -19.16 5.40 -0.26
N THR A 163 -20.13 6.29 -0.43
CA THR A 163 -21.26 6.05 -1.32
C THR A 163 -20.79 5.80 -2.76
N PRO A 164 -21.45 4.91 -3.53
CA PRO A 164 -20.97 4.51 -4.86
C PRO A 164 -20.78 5.65 -5.87
N ASN A 165 -21.45 6.79 -5.69
CA ASN A 165 -21.32 7.97 -6.55
C ASN A 165 -20.01 8.76 -6.32
N ARG A 166 -19.28 8.51 -5.24
CA ARG A 166 -18.00 9.17 -4.89
C ARG A 166 -16.79 8.26 -5.13
N ALA A 167 -16.80 7.55 -6.26
CA ALA A 167 -15.70 6.67 -6.66
C ALA A 167 -14.35 7.42 -6.74
N ASP A 168 -14.41 8.72 -7.02
CA ASP A 168 -13.25 9.61 -7.06
C ASP A 168 -12.54 9.75 -5.71
N CYS A 169 -13.24 9.55 -4.59
CA CYS A 169 -12.69 9.62 -3.23
C CYS A 169 -12.08 8.31 -2.73
N LEU A 170 -11.99 7.27 -3.57
CA LEU A 170 -11.34 5.99 -3.21
C LEU A 170 -9.80 6.01 -3.27
N GLY A 171 -9.22 7.20 -3.23
CA GLY A 171 -7.79 7.47 -3.17
C GLY A 171 -7.52 8.82 -2.53
N LEU A 172 -6.31 9.00 -2.02
CA LEU A 172 -5.90 10.19 -1.29
C LEU A 172 -5.98 11.44 -2.18
N LYS A 173 -5.64 11.33 -3.47
CA LYS A 173 -5.82 12.40 -4.46
C LYS A 173 -7.25 12.95 -4.48
N GLY A 174 -8.25 12.08 -4.42
CA GLY A 174 -9.66 12.46 -4.42
C GLY A 174 -10.10 13.14 -3.13
N LEU A 175 -9.75 12.54 -2.00
CA LEU A 175 -10.04 13.09 -0.67
C LEU A 175 -9.36 14.45 -0.46
N ALA A 176 -8.09 14.58 -0.85
CA ALA A 176 -7.35 15.83 -0.78
C ALA A 176 -8.00 16.91 -1.66
N ARG A 177 -8.48 16.56 -2.85
CA ARG A 177 -9.24 17.48 -3.71
C ARG A 177 -10.52 17.96 -3.04
N GLU A 178 -11.29 17.07 -2.43
CA GLU A 178 -12.51 17.44 -1.72
C GLU A 178 -12.23 18.40 -0.57
N VAL A 179 -11.28 18.05 0.30
CA VAL A 179 -10.87 18.89 1.44
C VAL A 179 -10.31 20.23 0.96
N GLY A 180 -9.56 20.25 -0.13
CA GLY A 180 -9.05 21.49 -0.75
C GLY A 180 -10.18 22.43 -1.18
N VAL A 181 -11.20 21.89 -1.87
CA VAL A 181 -12.39 22.67 -2.29
C VAL A 181 -13.15 23.22 -1.09
N LEU A 182 -13.39 22.40 -0.06
CA LEU A 182 -14.15 22.80 1.14
C LEU A 182 -13.47 23.93 1.93
N ASN A 183 -12.14 24.01 1.86
CA ASN A 183 -11.36 25.01 2.60
C ASN A 183 -10.83 26.15 1.72
N ASN A 184 -11.09 26.14 0.41
CA ASN A 184 -10.48 27.04 -0.57
C ASN A 184 -8.94 27.05 -0.49
N ILE A 185 -8.33 25.86 -0.41
CA ILE A 185 -6.88 25.67 -0.35
C ILE A 185 -6.44 24.87 -1.58
N ASP A 186 -5.37 25.33 -2.23
CA ASP A 186 -4.76 24.60 -3.33
C ASP A 186 -4.16 23.28 -2.85
N VAL A 187 -4.45 22.20 -3.58
CA VAL A 187 -3.89 20.88 -3.28
C VAL A 187 -2.48 20.76 -3.83
N LYS A 188 -1.53 20.44 -2.97
CA LYS A 188 -0.15 20.16 -3.31
C LYS A 188 0.00 18.71 -3.79
N GLN A 189 -0.19 18.49 -5.08
CA GLN A 189 0.03 17.17 -5.68
C GLN A 189 1.54 16.84 -5.71
N PRO A 190 1.91 15.55 -5.57
CA PRO A 190 3.28 15.12 -5.78
C PRO A 190 3.67 15.36 -7.24
N ASP A 191 4.92 15.74 -7.47
CA ASP A 191 5.46 15.83 -8.83
C ASP A 191 5.72 14.41 -9.35
N ILE A 192 5.06 14.05 -10.46
CA ILE A 192 5.12 12.74 -11.09
C ILE A 192 5.67 12.93 -12.50
N ALA A 193 7.00 12.96 -12.60
CA ALA A 193 7.68 13.03 -13.88
C ALA A 193 7.62 11.70 -14.63
N ALA A 194 7.61 11.76 -15.96
CA ALA A 194 7.74 10.57 -16.80
C ALA A 194 9.13 9.93 -16.64
N VAL A 195 9.16 8.62 -16.46
CA VAL A 195 10.40 7.85 -16.36
C VAL A 195 10.88 7.51 -17.76
N ALA A 196 12.10 7.91 -18.10
CA ALA A 196 12.70 7.58 -19.39
C ALA A 196 12.95 6.07 -19.50
N ALA A 197 12.68 5.49 -20.66
CA ALA A 197 13.04 4.10 -20.95
C ALA A 197 14.56 4.00 -21.15
N THR A 198 15.20 3.03 -20.48
CA THR A 198 16.64 2.73 -20.62
C THR A 198 16.90 1.48 -21.44
N ILE A 199 15.88 0.63 -21.61
CA ILE A 199 15.89 -0.58 -22.43
C ILE A 199 14.78 -0.53 -23.49
N GLY A 200 14.90 -1.37 -24.52
CA GLY A 200 13.93 -1.44 -25.62
C GLY A 200 12.85 -2.52 -25.47
N ASP A 201 12.88 -3.28 -24.38
CA ASP A 201 11.96 -4.40 -24.14
C ASP A 201 10.50 -3.95 -24.06
N VAL A 202 9.64 -4.65 -24.80
CA VAL A 202 8.20 -4.43 -24.85
C VAL A 202 7.45 -5.75 -24.91
N LYS A 203 6.18 -5.71 -24.52
CA LYS A 203 5.18 -6.73 -24.83
C LYS A 203 4.06 -6.08 -25.63
N GLY A 204 3.63 -6.71 -26.72
CA GLY A 204 2.45 -6.26 -27.45
C GLY A 204 1.21 -6.39 -26.58
N ILE A 205 0.21 -5.55 -26.85
CA ILE A 205 -1.05 -5.51 -26.10
C ILE A 205 -2.18 -5.44 -27.11
N GLN A 206 -3.04 -6.45 -27.07
CA GLN A 206 -4.25 -6.52 -27.86
C GLN A 206 -5.48 -6.35 -26.97
N LEU A 207 -6.44 -5.54 -27.44
CA LEU A 207 -7.74 -5.36 -26.81
C LEU A 207 -8.80 -6.11 -27.61
N SER A 208 -8.99 -7.40 -27.34
CA SER A 208 -10.07 -8.18 -27.97
C SER A 208 -11.46 -7.85 -27.40
N ALA A 209 -11.51 -7.23 -26.21
CA ALA A 209 -12.73 -6.73 -25.59
C ALA A 209 -12.64 -5.21 -25.29
N PRO A 210 -12.53 -4.33 -26.31
CA PRO A 210 -12.26 -2.91 -26.12
C PRO A 210 -13.41 -2.14 -25.43
N GLN A 211 -14.63 -2.69 -25.40
CA GLN A 211 -15.73 -2.10 -24.62
C GLN A 211 -15.50 -2.27 -23.11
N ALA A 212 -14.94 -3.40 -22.70
CA ALA A 212 -14.68 -3.73 -21.31
C ALA A 212 -13.33 -3.21 -20.82
N CYS A 213 -12.34 -3.13 -21.70
CA CYS A 213 -11.08 -2.45 -21.45
C CYS A 213 -10.75 -1.46 -22.58
N PRO A 214 -11.22 -0.21 -22.48
CA PRO A 214 -10.91 0.81 -23.48
C PRO A 214 -9.47 1.28 -23.48
N ARG A 215 -8.73 1.13 -22.38
CA ARG A 215 -7.34 1.56 -22.26
C ARG A 215 -6.56 0.61 -21.37
N TYR A 216 -5.43 0.11 -21.87
CA TYR A 216 -4.52 -0.75 -21.14
C TYR A 216 -3.08 -0.30 -21.40
N LEU A 217 -2.35 -0.02 -20.33
CA LEU A 217 -0.93 0.31 -20.38
C LEU A 217 -0.13 -0.84 -19.78
N GLY A 218 0.92 -1.22 -20.50
CA GLY A 218 1.91 -2.21 -20.10
C GLY A 218 3.30 -1.59 -20.01
N ARG A 219 4.11 -2.04 -19.05
CA ARG A 219 5.53 -1.65 -18.99
C ARG A 219 6.39 -2.80 -18.49
N VAL A 220 7.45 -3.11 -19.24
CA VAL A 220 8.48 -4.07 -18.81
C VAL A 220 9.48 -3.37 -17.89
N ILE A 221 9.82 -4.02 -16.77
CA ILE A 221 10.95 -3.65 -15.92
C ILE A 221 11.82 -4.88 -15.73
N ARG A 222 13.09 -4.79 -16.13
CA ARG A 222 14.08 -5.88 -16.05
C ARG A 222 14.96 -5.74 -14.82
N ASN A 223 15.55 -6.87 -14.40
CA ASN A 223 16.60 -6.94 -13.39
C ASN A 223 16.21 -6.34 -12.04
N ILE A 224 14.97 -6.57 -11.60
CA ILE A 224 14.50 -6.13 -10.29
C ILE A 224 15.07 -7.02 -9.17
N ASN A 225 15.28 -6.41 -8.00
CA ASN A 225 15.60 -7.13 -6.78
C ASN A 225 14.32 -7.39 -5.96
N THR A 226 13.75 -8.58 -6.08
CA THR A 226 12.57 -9.01 -5.31
C THR A 226 12.85 -9.20 -3.81
N ALA A 227 14.12 -9.29 -3.41
CA ALA A 227 14.52 -9.33 -2.00
C ALA A 227 14.71 -7.93 -1.40
N ALA A 228 14.50 -6.86 -2.16
CA ALA A 228 14.54 -5.50 -1.63
C ALA A 228 13.44 -5.30 -0.58
N VAL A 229 13.77 -4.56 0.46
CA VAL A 229 12.86 -4.26 1.56
C VAL A 229 12.10 -2.98 1.26
N THR A 230 10.78 -3.02 1.41
CA THR A 230 9.94 -1.83 1.29
C THR A 230 10.39 -0.77 2.30
N PRO A 231 10.66 0.48 1.88
CA PRO A 231 11.08 1.53 2.78
C PRO A 231 10.03 1.79 3.87
N LEU A 232 10.49 2.08 5.09
CA LEU A 232 9.63 2.20 6.26
C LEU A 232 8.50 3.23 6.10
N TRP A 233 8.77 4.35 5.42
CA TRP A 233 7.76 5.38 5.18
C TRP A 233 6.58 4.86 4.35
N MET A 234 6.82 3.95 3.40
CA MET A 234 5.77 3.35 2.57
C MET A 234 5.03 2.27 3.37
N VAL A 235 5.76 1.43 4.11
CA VAL A 235 5.17 0.43 5.02
C VAL A 235 4.20 1.08 6.01
N GLU A 236 4.59 2.20 6.61
CA GLU A 236 3.72 2.93 7.55
C GLU A 236 2.50 3.54 6.87
N LYS A 237 2.64 4.13 5.67
CA LYS A 237 1.50 4.66 4.91
C LYS A 237 0.50 3.56 4.50
N LEU A 238 1.00 2.38 4.12
CA LEU A 238 0.16 1.20 3.87
C LEU A 238 -0.55 0.74 5.15
N ARG A 239 0.19 0.55 6.24
CA ARG A 239 -0.35 0.08 7.53
C ARG A 239 -1.46 0.99 8.05
N ARG A 240 -1.23 2.31 8.05
CA ARG A 240 -2.20 3.32 8.50
C ARG A 240 -3.46 3.36 7.65
N SER A 241 -3.37 2.87 6.41
CA SER A 241 -4.50 2.73 5.48
C SER A 241 -5.13 1.34 5.50
N GLY A 242 -4.76 0.49 6.47
CA GLY A 242 -5.31 -0.85 6.63
C GLY A 242 -4.70 -1.91 5.71
N ILE A 243 -3.63 -1.60 4.98
CA ILE A 243 -2.96 -2.55 4.09
C ILE A 243 -1.68 -3.08 4.75
N ARG A 244 -1.55 -4.39 4.84
CA ARG A 244 -0.31 -5.05 5.28
C ARG A 244 0.74 -5.01 4.17
N SER A 245 1.97 -4.69 4.52
CA SER A 245 3.13 -4.84 3.64
C SER A 245 3.45 -6.32 3.39
N ILE A 246 3.67 -6.70 2.13
CA ILE A 246 3.89 -8.08 1.69
C ILE A 246 5.27 -8.23 1.05
N ASP A 247 5.48 -7.52 -0.05
CA ASP A 247 6.73 -7.44 -0.79
C ASP A 247 6.79 -6.11 -1.54
N ALA A 248 7.98 -5.67 -1.90
CA ALA A 248 8.20 -4.34 -2.46
C ALA A 248 7.40 -4.07 -3.75
N VAL A 249 7.14 -5.08 -4.58
CA VAL A 249 6.41 -4.88 -5.84
C VAL A 249 4.92 -4.68 -5.55
N VAL A 250 4.33 -5.57 -4.75
CA VAL A 250 2.93 -5.48 -4.34
C VAL A 250 2.69 -4.20 -3.52
N ASP A 251 3.61 -3.87 -2.61
CA ASP A 251 3.54 -2.68 -1.77
C ASP A 251 3.52 -1.39 -2.59
N VAL A 252 4.32 -1.28 -3.66
CA VAL A 252 4.28 -0.12 -4.55
C VAL A 252 2.94 -0.03 -5.28
N THR A 253 2.40 -1.15 -5.79
CA THR A 253 1.10 -1.13 -6.47
C THR A 253 -0.05 -0.75 -5.52
N ASN A 254 -0.03 -1.26 -4.28
CA ASN A 254 -0.97 -0.88 -3.23
C ASN A 254 -0.80 0.59 -2.80
N PHE A 255 0.43 1.07 -2.74
CA PHE A 255 0.71 2.47 -2.42
C PHE A 255 0.10 3.39 -3.48
N VAL A 256 0.28 3.10 -4.76
CA VAL A 256 -0.31 3.90 -5.86
C VAL A 256 -1.85 3.80 -5.88
N LEU A 257 -2.39 2.62 -5.55
CA LEU A 257 -3.83 2.44 -5.36
C LEU A 257 -4.39 3.37 -4.27
N LEU A 258 -3.71 3.49 -3.13
CA LEU A 258 -4.12 4.39 -2.06
C LEU A 258 -3.86 5.87 -2.39
N GLU A 259 -2.71 6.18 -2.99
CA GLU A 259 -2.28 7.56 -3.29
C GLU A 259 -3.17 8.19 -4.37
N LEU A 260 -3.41 7.47 -5.46
CA LEU A 260 -4.09 8.00 -6.64
C LEU A 260 -5.50 7.45 -6.83
N GLY A 261 -5.89 6.38 -6.12
CA GLY A 261 -7.15 5.67 -6.34
C GLY A 261 -7.12 4.72 -7.54
N HIS A 262 -5.93 4.44 -8.09
CA HIS A 262 -5.75 3.66 -9.33
C HIS A 262 -5.18 2.27 -9.04
N PRO A 263 -5.96 1.19 -9.21
CA PRO A 263 -5.44 -0.16 -9.07
C PRO A 263 -4.42 -0.49 -10.15
N MET A 264 -3.38 -1.22 -9.77
CA MET A 264 -2.34 -1.72 -10.65
C MET A 264 -2.04 -3.18 -10.35
N HIS A 265 -1.42 -3.87 -11.30
CA HIS A 265 -0.94 -5.23 -11.08
C HIS A 265 0.45 -5.42 -11.68
N ALA A 266 1.18 -6.43 -11.18
CA ALA A 266 2.48 -6.81 -11.69
C ALA A 266 2.48 -8.30 -11.98
N PHE A 267 2.84 -8.67 -13.21
CA PHE A 267 3.03 -10.04 -13.64
C PHE A 267 4.51 -10.37 -13.67
N ASP A 268 4.86 -11.62 -13.40
CA ASP A 268 6.19 -12.15 -13.71
C ASP A 268 6.36 -12.24 -15.23
N LEU A 269 7.29 -11.45 -15.77
CA LEU A 269 7.48 -11.36 -17.22
C LEU A 269 7.86 -12.70 -17.85
N ALA A 270 8.59 -13.56 -17.12
CA ALA A 270 9.01 -14.86 -17.61
C ALA A 270 7.84 -15.83 -17.78
N LYS A 271 6.70 -15.56 -17.13
CA LYS A 271 5.51 -16.42 -17.15
C LYS A 271 4.50 -16.03 -18.24
N ILE A 272 4.76 -14.93 -18.96
CA ILE A 272 3.92 -14.41 -20.05
C ILE A 272 4.42 -14.95 -21.40
N GLU A 273 3.60 -15.77 -22.05
CA GLU A 273 3.90 -16.38 -23.35
C GLU A 273 3.34 -15.55 -24.51
N GLY A 274 4.22 -14.93 -25.30
CA GLY A 274 3.81 -14.03 -26.38
C GLY A 274 3.38 -12.65 -25.86
N ASP A 275 2.33 -12.09 -26.46
CA ASP A 275 1.78 -10.77 -26.13
C ASP A 275 0.58 -10.87 -25.17
N ILE A 276 0.19 -9.74 -24.59
CA ILE A 276 -0.99 -9.64 -23.73
C ILE A 276 -2.24 -9.50 -24.59
N ASP A 277 -3.28 -10.25 -24.27
CA ASP A 277 -4.62 -10.11 -24.83
C ASP A 277 -5.64 -9.87 -23.71
N VAL A 278 -6.33 -8.74 -23.79
CA VAL A 278 -7.43 -8.38 -22.89
C VAL A 278 -8.73 -8.79 -23.54
N ARG A 279 -9.27 -9.94 -23.12
CA ARG A 279 -10.41 -10.61 -23.76
C ARG A 279 -11.44 -11.10 -22.75
N MET A 280 -12.65 -11.37 -23.22
CA MET A 280 -13.63 -12.10 -22.43
C MET A 280 -13.22 -13.56 -22.25
N ALA A 281 -13.61 -14.14 -21.11
CA ALA A 281 -13.45 -15.55 -20.83
C ALA A 281 -14.25 -16.39 -21.82
N LYS A 282 -13.76 -17.61 -22.10
CA LYS A 282 -14.60 -18.64 -22.68
C LYS A 282 -15.49 -19.21 -21.57
N ASP A 283 -16.72 -19.59 -21.92
CA ASP A 283 -17.61 -20.19 -20.92
C ASP A 283 -17.02 -21.50 -20.39
N GLY A 284 -16.91 -21.62 -19.07
CA GLY A 284 -16.28 -22.77 -18.41
C GLY A 284 -14.75 -22.73 -18.38
N GLU A 285 -14.11 -21.64 -18.81
CA GLU A 285 -12.65 -21.47 -18.71
C GLU A 285 -12.22 -21.52 -17.25
N LYS A 286 -11.11 -22.19 -16.94
CA LYS A 286 -10.61 -22.34 -15.58
C LYS A 286 -9.43 -21.43 -15.31
N LEU A 287 -9.37 -20.89 -14.09
CA LEU A 287 -8.24 -20.11 -13.61
C LEU A 287 -7.97 -20.44 -12.14
N THR A 288 -6.70 -20.67 -11.79
CA THR A 288 -6.27 -20.78 -10.40
C THR A 288 -5.84 -19.41 -9.91
N LEU A 289 -6.50 -18.92 -8.86
CA LEU A 289 -6.30 -17.60 -8.27
C LEU A 289 -5.15 -17.60 -7.26
N LEU A 290 -4.66 -16.41 -6.88
CA LEU A 290 -3.55 -16.24 -5.93
C LEU A 290 -3.79 -16.90 -4.55
N ASP A 291 -5.04 -17.08 -4.15
CA ASP A 291 -5.43 -17.80 -2.94
C ASP A 291 -5.45 -19.33 -3.10
N SER A 292 -4.96 -19.83 -4.24
CA SER A 292 -4.93 -21.23 -4.66
C SER A 292 -6.30 -21.86 -4.96
N ASN A 293 -7.39 -21.08 -4.96
CA ASN A 293 -8.70 -21.57 -5.37
C ASN A 293 -8.81 -21.61 -6.90
N GLU A 294 -9.32 -22.72 -7.44
CA GLU A 294 -9.68 -22.82 -8.85
C GLU A 294 -11.12 -22.34 -9.05
N VAL A 295 -11.30 -21.40 -9.98
CA VAL A 295 -12.62 -20.85 -10.33
C VAL A 295 -12.98 -21.20 -11.78
N THR A 296 -14.26 -21.47 -12.00
CA THR A 296 -14.82 -21.70 -13.34
C THR A 296 -15.46 -20.41 -13.83
N LEU A 297 -14.87 -19.83 -14.86
CA LEU A 297 -15.18 -18.51 -15.39
C LEU A 297 -16.40 -18.55 -16.31
N LYS A 298 -17.22 -17.52 -16.20
CA LYS A 298 -18.35 -17.25 -17.10
C LYS A 298 -17.92 -16.34 -18.25
N ALA A 299 -18.58 -16.46 -19.39
CA ALA A 299 -18.26 -15.70 -20.59
C ALA A 299 -18.32 -14.15 -20.46
N ASN A 300 -18.99 -13.62 -19.44
CA ASN A 300 -19.04 -12.18 -19.12
C ASN A 300 -17.85 -11.71 -18.25
N THR A 301 -16.87 -12.56 -17.98
CA THR A 301 -15.72 -12.21 -17.13
C THR A 301 -14.57 -11.76 -18.01
N LEU A 302 -14.10 -10.53 -17.81
CA LEU A 302 -12.93 -10.00 -18.49
C LEU A 302 -11.66 -10.64 -17.90
N LEU A 303 -10.76 -11.08 -18.77
CA LEU A 303 -9.50 -11.69 -18.40
C LEU A 303 -8.33 -10.89 -18.98
N ILE A 304 -7.24 -10.92 -18.23
CA ILE A 304 -5.92 -10.66 -18.77
C ILE A 304 -5.35 -12.02 -19.15
N ALA A 305 -5.05 -12.21 -20.43
CA ALA A 305 -4.52 -13.46 -20.97
C ALA A 305 -3.24 -13.19 -21.75
N ASP A 306 -2.48 -14.25 -22.01
CA ASP A 306 -1.43 -14.25 -23.01
C ASP A 306 -1.87 -15.06 -24.24
N SER A 307 -0.92 -15.39 -25.13
CA SER A 307 -1.22 -16.16 -26.34
C SER A 307 -1.74 -17.59 -26.10
N GLN A 308 -1.57 -18.13 -24.89
CA GLN A 308 -1.89 -19.53 -24.56
C GLN A 308 -2.96 -19.64 -23.46
N LYS A 309 -2.92 -18.81 -22.43
CA LYS A 309 -3.67 -19.02 -21.18
C LYS A 309 -4.14 -17.73 -20.53
N ALA A 310 -5.15 -17.86 -19.68
CA ALA A 310 -5.57 -16.79 -18.78
C ALA A 310 -4.51 -16.57 -17.68
N LEU A 311 -4.20 -15.31 -17.41
CA LEU A 311 -3.23 -14.89 -16.39
C LEU A 311 -3.91 -14.35 -15.15
N ALA A 312 -5.00 -13.59 -15.28
CA ALA A 312 -5.72 -12.97 -14.16
C ALA A 312 -7.17 -12.64 -14.52
N MET A 313 -8.01 -12.47 -13.48
CA MET A 313 -9.30 -11.79 -13.62
C MET A 313 -9.06 -10.28 -13.67
N ALA A 314 -9.34 -9.65 -14.81
CA ALA A 314 -9.06 -8.25 -15.04
C ALA A 314 -9.75 -7.36 -14.01
N GLY A 315 -8.98 -6.50 -13.34
CA GLY A 315 -9.51 -5.56 -12.34
C GLY A 315 -10.09 -6.20 -11.07
N ILE A 316 -9.91 -7.51 -10.87
CA ILE A 316 -10.49 -8.23 -9.72
C ILE A 316 -9.40 -8.94 -8.93
N PHE A 317 -8.72 -9.93 -9.52
CA PHE A 317 -7.78 -10.77 -8.78
C PHE A 317 -6.75 -11.45 -9.68
N GLY A 318 -5.51 -11.53 -9.21
CA GLY A 318 -4.40 -12.16 -9.92
C GLY A 318 -4.49 -13.69 -9.97
N GLY A 319 -3.86 -14.28 -10.98
CA GLY A 319 -3.68 -15.74 -11.06
C GLY A 319 -2.43 -16.21 -10.33
N LEU A 320 -2.49 -17.43 -9.78
CA LEU A 320 -1.39 -18.02 -9.00
C LEU A 320 -0.09 -18.14 -9.81
N HIS A 321 -0.22 -18.51 -11.08
CA HIS A 321 0.91 -18.87 -11.94
C HIS A 321 1.45 -17.70 -12.76
N SER A 322 0.89 -16.50 -12.64
CA SER A 322 1.31 -15.33 -13.40
C SER A 322 1.91 -14.23 -12.51
N GLY A 323 1.60 -14.26 -11.21
CA GLY A 323 2.11 -13.30 -10.24
C GLY A 323 3.62 -13.40 -9.99
N VAL A 324 4.15 -12.29 -9.46
CA VAL A 324 5.54 -12.15 -9.01
C VAL A 324 5.82 -13.10 -7.84
N THR A 325 6.97 -13.75 -7.85
CA THR A 325 7.47 -14.60 -6.77
C THR A 325 8.86 -14.14 -6.34
N LYS A 326 9.40 -14.77 -5.28
CA LYS A 326 10.76 -14.49 -4.80
C LYS A 326 11.85 -14.77 -5.85
N ASP A 327 11.55 -15.61 -6.83
CA ASP A 327 12.48 -16.00 -7.90
C ASP A 327 12.31 -15.14 -9.17
N SER A 328 11.32 -14.23 -9.20
CA SER A 328 11.12 -13.33 -10.33
C SER A 328 12.27 -12.33 -10.42
N ASN A 329 12.76 -12.10 -11.64
CA ASN A 329 13.81 -11.10 -11.91
C ASN A 329 13.30 -9.95 -12.78
N ASP A 330 12.19 -10.16 -13.48
CA ASP A 330 11.63 -9.22 -14.43
C ASP A 330 10.12 -9.18 -14.27
N ILE A 331 9.52 -8.01 -14.42
CA ILE A 331 8.08 -7.81 -14.27
C ILE A 331 7.47 -7.09 -15.46
N PHE A 332 6.20 -7.36 -15.68
CA PHE A 332 5.32 -6.59 -16.55
C PHE A 332 4.26 -5.90 -15.70
N LEU A 333 4.34 -4.56 -15.63
CA LEU A 333 3.36 -3.74 -14.94
C LEU A 333 2.12 -3.51 -15.80
N GLU A 334 0.97 -3.62 -15.15
CA GLU A 334 -0.34 -3.32 -15.68
C GLU A 334 -0.89 -2.02 -15.06
N SER A 335 -1.37 -1.12 -15.92
CA SER A 335 -2.20 0.03 -15.54
C SER A 335 -3.34 0.18 -16.54
N ALA A 336 -4.57 -0.14 -16.13
CA ALA A 336 -5.69 -0.22 -17.06
C ALA A 336 -6.92 0.56 -16.59
N PHE A 337 -7.75 0.96 -17.56
CA PHE A 337 -9.12 1.40 -17.34
C PHE A 337 -10.06 0.26 -17.78
N PHE A 338 -10.82 -0.28 -16.82
CA PHE A 338 -11.90 -1.21 -17.08
C PHE A 338 -13.24 -0.49 -16.95
N SER A 339 -14.15 -0.78 -17.87
CA SER A 339 -15.50 -0.20 -17.88
C SER A 339 -16.25 -0.56 -16.61
N THR A 340 -16.76 0.45 -15.92
CA THR A 340 -17.55 0.29 -14.69
C THR A 340 -18.75 -0.63 -14.89
N VAL A 341 -19.42 -0.53 -16.04
CA VAL A 341 -20.59 -1.35 -16.37
C VAL A 341 -20.22 -2.82 -16.51
N GLU A 342 -19.09 -3.10 -17.14
CA GLU A 342 -18.61 -4.47 -17.37
C GLU A 342 -18.05 -5.09 -16.09
N MET A 343 -17.52 -4.29 -15.17
CA MET A 343 -16.97 -4.76 -13.88
C MET A 343 -18.04 -4.94 -12.79
N ALA A 344 -19.17 -4.25 -12.90
CA ALA A 344 -20.20 -4.21 -11.88
C ALA A 344 -20.70 -5.62 -11.48
N GLY A 345 -20.48 -5.99 -10.22
CA GLY A 345 -20.96 -7.24 -9.65
C GLY A 345 -20.24 -8.51 -10.14
N VAL A 346 -19.22 -8.41 -10.99
CA VAL A 346 -18.47 -9.58 -11.50
C VAL A 346 -17.71 -10.29 -10.37
N ALA A 347 -17.00 -9.54 -9.52
CA ALA A 347 -16.25 -10.12 -8.39
C ALA A 347 -17.15 -10.92 -7.43
N ARG A 348 -18.35 -10.40 -7.15
CA ARG A 348 -19.34 -11.05 -6.27
C ARG A 348 -19.84 -12.38 -6.81
N GLN A 349 -19.84 -12.58 -8.14
CA GLN A 349 -20.20 -13.88 -8.75
C GLN A 349 -19.24 -15.00 -8.33
N TYR A 350 -18.02 -14.64 -7.92
CA TYR A 350 -16.97 -15.54 -7.47
C TYR A 350 -16.74 -15.46 -5.95
N GLY A 351 -17.59 -14.74 -5.21
CA GLY A 351 -17.40 -14.53 -3.77
C GLY A 351 -16.20 -13.65 -3.42
N LEU A 352 -15.69 -12.86 -4.37
CA LEU A 352 -14.52 -12.01 -4.20
C LEU A 352 -14.94 -10.56 -3.88
N HIS A 353 -14.14 -9.92 -3.02
CA HIS A 353 -14.21 -8.50 -2.75
C HIS A 353 -12.80 -7.96 -2.51
N THR A 354 -12.22 -7.35 -3.53
CA THR A 354 -10.84 -6.84 -3.52
C THR A 354 -10.82 -5.32 -3.68
N ASP A 355 -9.76 -4.67 -3.22
CA ASP A 355 -9.56 -3.22 -3.39
C ASP A 355 -9.66 -2.76 -4.85
N ALA A 356 -9.16 -3.59 -5.77
CA ALA A 356 -9.27 -3.35 -7.21
C ALA A 356 -10.73 -3.43 -7.68
N SER A 357 -11.42 -4.53 -7.37
CA SER A 357 -12.82 -4.72 -7.80
C SER A 357 -13.74 -3.63 -7.23
N HIS A 358 -13.54 -3.24 -5.97
CA HIS A 358 -14.31 -2.20 -5.29
C HIS A 358 -14.20 -0.84 -6.01
N ARG A 359 -13.00 -0.51 -6.52
CA ARG A 359 -12.73 0.72 -7.26
C ARG A 359 -13.25 0.66 -8.69
N TYR A 360 -12.92 -0.41 -9.42
CA TYR A 360 -13.34 -0.54 -10.82
C TYR A 360 -14.87 -0.67 -10.97
N GLU A 361 -15.57 -1.34 -10.05
CA GLU A 361 -17.03 -1.46 -10.08
C GLU A 361 -17.77 -0.13 -9.82
N ARG A 362 -17.10 0.86 -9.20
CA ARG A 362 -17.63 2.21 -8.95
C ARG A 362 -17.15 3.23 -9.98
N GLY A 363 -15.96 3.03 -10.53
CA GLY A 363 -15.34 3.86 -11.54
C GLY A 363 -13.96 4.37 -11.13
N VAL A 364 -12.99 4.16 -12.00
CA VAL A 364 -11.65 4.75 -11.90
C VAL A 364 -11.51 5.82 -12.98
N ASP A 365 -10.77 6.89 -12.70
CA ASP A 365 -10.54 7.97 -13.65
C ASP A 365 -9.90 7.43 -14.97
N PRO A 366 -10.58 7.55 -16.13
CA PRO A 366 -10.13 7.00 -17.40
C PRO A 366 -8.89 7.70 -17.97
N GLU A 367 -8.39 8.78 -17.35
CA GLU A 367 -7.19 9.51 -17.78
C GLU A 367 -5.97 9.27 -16.87
N LEU A 368 -6.14 8.55 -15.77
CA LEU A 368 -5.13 8.42 -14.71
C LEU A 368 -4.03 7.39 -14.99
N GLN A 369 -4.26 6.46 -15.93
CA GLN A 369 -3.45 5.24 -16.09
C GLN A 369 -1.98 5.54 -16.36
N ARG A 370 -1.70 6.56 -17.19
CA ARG A 370 -0.34 6.96 -17.55
C ARG A 370 0.40 7.54 -16.34
N THR A 371 -0.22 8.47 -15.61
CA THR A 371 0.36 9.06 -14.40
C THR A 371 0.62 8.00 -13.33
N ALA A 372 -0.32 7.07 -13.13
CA ALA A 372 -0.15 5.96 -12.19
C ALA A 372 0.99 5.02 -12.61
N MET A 373 1.12 4.71 -13.91
CA MET A 373 2.22 3.90 -14.45
C MET A 373 3.58 4.55 -14.19
N GLU A 374 3.72 5.85 -14.45
CA GLU A 374 4.97 6.57 -14.20
C GLU A 374 5.30 6.64 -12.71
N ARG A 375 4.29 6.90 -11.86
CA ARG A 375 4.45 6.92 -10.40
C ARG A 375 4.93 5.57 -9.86
N ALA A 376 4.29 4.47 -10.27
CA ALA A 376 4.67 3.13 -9.88
C ALA A 376 6.08 2.77 -10.40
N THR A 377 6.39 3.10 -11.66
CA THR A 377 7.70 2.83 -12.23
C THR A 377 8.80 3.54 -11.44
N ALA A 378 8.64 4.83 -11.14
CA ALA A 378 9.64 5.60 -10.40
C ALA A 378 9.89 5.01 -9.00
N LEU A 379 8.82 4.64 -8.29
CA LEU A 379 8.91 4.02 -6.95
C LEU A 379 9.57 2.65 -7.01
N LEU A 380 9.22 1.81 -8.00
CA LEU A 380 9.85 0.50 -8.17
C LEU A 380 11.34 0.63 -8.45
N LEU A 381 11.75 1.46 -9.41
CA LEU A 381 13.16 1.66 -9.71
C LEU A 381 13.95 2.19 -8.50
N ALA A 382 13.34 3.04 -7.67
CA ALA A 382 13.97 3.54 -6.44
C ALA A 382 14.11 2.48 -5.34
N ILE A 383 13.23 1.46 -5.31
CA ILE A 383 13.16 0.46 -4.22
C ILE A 383 13.80 -0.86 -4.63
N VAL A 384 13.33 -1.44 -5.74
CA VAL A 384 13.79 -2.75 -6.24
C VAL A 384 14.90 -2.62 -7.29
N GLY A 385 15.22 -1.41 -7.74
CA GLY A 385 16.18 -1.20 -8.82
C GLY A 385 15.64 -1.64 -10.18
N GLY A 386 16.55 -2.02 -11.08
CA GLY A 386 16.22 -2.50 -12.42
C GLY A 386 16.21 -1.41 -13.49
N GLU A 387 15.68 -1.78 -14.66
CA GLU A 387 15.69 -0.96 -15.87
C GLU A 387 14.31 -1.01 -16.55
N ALA A 388 13.74 0.16 -16.85
CA ALA A 388 12.40 0.24 -17.41
C ALA A 388 12.42 0.35 -18.94
N GLY A 389 11.58 -0.43 -19.60
CA GLY A 389 11.24 -0.28 -21.01
C GLY A 389 10.27 0.89 -21.26
N PRO A 390 9.92 1.15 -22.53
CA PRO A 390 8.91 2.14 -22.86
C PRO A 390 7.52 1.66 -22.42
N VAL A 391 6.65 2.62 -22.10
CA VAL A 391 5.23 2.33 -21.83
C VAL A 391 4.54 2.00 -23.16
N VAL A 392 3.95 0.81 -23.23
CA VAL A 392 3.10 0.37 -24.35
C VAL A 392 1.66 0.69 -23.98
N GLU A 393 0.97 1.45 -24.82
CA GLU A 393 -0.44 1.79 -24.62
C GLU A 393 -1.28 1.21 -25.75
N ALA A 394 -2.27 0.38 -25.39
CA ALA A 394 -3.37 0.04 -26.26
C ALA A 394 -4.60 0.84 -25.84
N VAL A 395 -5.19 1.58 -26.77
CA VAL A 395 -6.35 2.43 -26.51
C VAL A 395 -7.39 2.29 -27.61
N SER A 396 -8.65 2.23 -27.21
CA SER A 396 -9.81 2.29 -28.07
C SER A 396 -10.57 3.60 -27.81
N GLU A 397 -10.20 4.66 -28.53
CA GLU A 397 -10.81 6.00 -28.43
C GLU A 397 -12.34 6.00 -28.56
N ALA A 398 -12.92 5.04 -29.28
CA ALA A 398 -14.36 4.89 -29.43
C ALA A 398 -15.07 4.46 -28.13
N HIS A 399 -14.35 3.81 -27.21
CA HIS A 399 -14.90 3.22 -25.99
C HIS A 399 -14.40 3.90 -24.71
N VAL A 400 -13.41 4.80 -24.80
CA VAL A 400 -13.02 5.65 -23.67
C VAL A 400 -14.20 6.57 -23.34
N PRO A 401 -14.67 6.61 -22.07
CA PRO A 401 -15.80 7.44 -21.70
C PRO A 401 -15.48 8.91 -21.89
N LYS A 402 -16.45 9.67 -22.40
CA LYS A 402 -16.35 11.12 -22.58
C LYS A 402 -17.05 11.83 -21.43
N ALA A 403 -16.45 12.91 -20.93
CA ALA A 403 -17.10 13.76 -19.93
C ALA A 403 -18.45 14.28 -20.47
N ALA A 404 -19.50 14.16 -19.66
CA ALA A 404 -20.80 14.67 -20.01
C ALA A 404 -20.78 16.21 -20.02
N GLN A 405 -21.33 16.82 -21.06
CA GLN A 405 -21.58 18.27 -21.08
C GLN A 405 -22.89 18.55 -20.34
N ILE A 406 -22.79 19.23 -19.18
CA ILE A 406 -23.92 19.52 -18.31
C ILE A 406 -24.20 21.02 -18.33
N THR A 407 -25.45 21.40 -18.63
CA THR A 407 -25.90 22.80 -18.58
C THR A 407 -26.60 23.09 -17.26
N LEU A 408 -25.98 23.86 -16.39
CA LEU A 408 -26.58 24.38 -15.16
C LEU A 408 -27.13 25.79 -15.39
N THR A 409 -28.44 25.99 -15.24
CA THR A 409 -29.06 27.32 -15.37
C THR A 409 -29.31 27.94 -14.01
N ARG A 410 -29.22 29.28 -13.93
CA ARG A 410 -29.49 30.01 -12.68
C ARG A 410 -30.91 29.76 -12.15
N ILE A 411 -31.89 29.72 -13.06
CA ILE A 411 -33.30 29.42 -12.73
C ILE A 411 -33.45 28.05 -12.05
N LYS A 412 -32.72 27.03 -12.54
CA LYS A 412 -32.77 25.69 -11.95
C LYS A 412 -32.11 25.66 -10.58
N LEU A 413 -31.00 26.37 -10.42
CA LEU A 413 -30.26 26.46 -9.16
C LEU A 413 -31.08 27.19 -8.09
N ASP A 414 -31.71 28.32 -8.41
CA ASP A 414 -32.50 29.12 -7.47
C ASP A 414 -33.80 28.43 -6.99
N ARG A 415 -34.23 27.38 -7.68
CA ARG A 415 -35.46 26.64 -7.36
C ARG A 415 -35.22 25.48 -6.37
N ILE A 416 -33.99 24.99 -6.28
CA ILE A 416 -33.58 23.92 -5.36
C ILE A 416 -33.15 24.61 -4.07
#